data_AF-L0MXG6-F1
#
_entry.id   AF-L0MXG6-F1
#
_cell.length_a   1.000
_cell.length_b   1.000
_cell.length_c   1.000
_cell.angle_alpha   90.00
_cell.angle_beta   90.00
_cell.angle_gamma   90.00
#
_symmetry.space_group_name_H-M   'P 1'
#
loop_
_entity.id
_entity.type
_entity.pdbx_description
1 polymer ?
#
loop_
_entity_poly.entity_id
_entity_poly.type
_entity_poly.pdbx_seq_one_letter_code
_entity_poly.pdbx_strand_id
1 'polypeptide(L)'
;MSSFILFAIFSVIFLEFPNKVYGNGDEHFLGKYSQNDEKLFFGTYGLKKEPCQQVQHYRCFNNKTHFTVNYHANKKFCISTIKLTSYPTINRDWSSRLRFYCQKGGIGTNKCFLVFEKSKEQIAVGIEIYGIPTKQCSFKNRYTGNDPQHIDAYGLPYIFDKEDGWNSERIGVHKIKRLSSEIFYYKNGLFNTQVTYLAEDDSFTEAREVSFKKINKKKKFSLSISNEGKNRISFLDVYWFQESMKSKPMLPYIYYNGECHASNKTCELIFDTDEQITYVLVKVFSNPGYDGSRLREKDVLRN
;
A
#
# COMPACT_ATOMS: atom_id res chain seq x y z
N MET A 1 51.65 5.29 -46.34
CA MET A 1 50.74 6.42 -46.08
C MET A 1 49.38 6.04 -46.64
N SER A 2 48.38 5.86 -45.77
CA SER A 2 46.96 6.10 -46.03
C SER A 2 46.22 5.90 -44.71
N SER A 3 45.94 7.05 -44.12
CA SER A 3 45.18 7.34 -42.93
C SER A 3 43.72 6.85 -42.93
N PHE A 4 43.18 6.68 -41.70
CA PHE A 4 41.81 7.02 -41.25
C PHE A 4 40.65 6.19 -41.87
N ILE A 5 39.65 5.64 -41.17
CA ILE A 5 38.91 6.03 -39.96
C ILE A 5 38.22 4.79 -39.36
N LEU A 6 38.21 4.80 -38.03
CA LEU A 6 37.40 4.01 -37.10
C LEU A 6 35.89 4.24 -37.34
N PHE A 7 35.10 3.22 -37.67
CA PHE A 7 33.65 3.25 -37.45
C PHE A 7 33.21 1.99 -36.72
N ALA A 8 33.28 2.09 -35.39
CA ALA A 8 32.45 1.30 -34.50
C ALA A 8 30.98 1.60 -34.85
N ILE A 9 30.30 0.63 -35.46
CA ILE A 9 28.86 0.66 -35.62
C ILE A 9 28.28 0.38 -34.23
N PHE A 10 28.19 1.46 -33.45
CA PHE A 10 27.26 1.56 -32.34
C PHE A 10 25.86 1.42 -32.95
N SER A 11 25.29 0.21 -32.85
CA SER A 11 23.86 -0.02 -33.05
C SER A 11 23.11 0.62 -31.88
N VAL A 12 23.07 1.96 -31.84
CA VAL A 12 22.09 2.70 -31.05
C VAL A 12 20.77 2.49 -31.77
N ILE A 13 20.04 1.46 -31.32
CA ILE A 13 18.61 1.36 -31.59
C ILE A 13 17.97 2.52 -30.82
N PHE A 14 17.96 3.70 -31.45
CA PHE A 14 17.04 4.77 -31.14
C PHE A 14 15.65 4.22 -31.44
N LEU A 15 15.02 3.61 -30.43
CA LEU A 15 13.58 3.47 -30.40
C LEU A 15 13.00 4.90 -30.45
N GLU A 16 12.38 5.22 -31.56
CA GLU A 16 11.67 6.46 -31.82
C GLU A 16 10.71 6.76 -30.67
N PHE A 17 11.10 7.68 -29.78
CA PHE A 17 10.22 8.25 -28.76
C PHE A 17 9.05 8.97 -29.47
N PRO A 18 7.80 8.53 -29.28
CA PRO A 18 6.68 9.29 -29.81
C PRO A 18 6.42 10.48 -28.87
N ASN A 19 6.77 11.67 -29.34
CA ASN A 19 6.45 12.99 -28.79
C ASN A 19 7.13 13.35 -27.46
N LYS A 20 7.70 14.57 -27.41
CA LYS A 20 8.23 15.20 -26.19
C LYS A 20 7.17 15.18 -25.09
N VAL A 21 7.40 14.37 -24.08
CA VAL A 21 6.72 14.43 -22.79
C VAL A 21 7.23 15.69 -22.08
N TYR A 22 6.36 16.68 -21.87
CA TYR A 22 6.68 17.87 -21.09
C TYR A 22 6.14 17.71 -19.67
N GLY A 23 7.01 17.74 -18.66
CA GLY A 23 6.65 17.73 -17.23
C GLY A 23 7.12 16.50 -16.45
N ASN A 24 7.16 16.61 -15.12
CA ASN A 24 7.62 15.54 -14.22
C ASN A 24 6.63 14.37 -14.08
N GLY A 25 5.45 14.45 -14.69
CA GLY A 25 4.38 13.45 -14.60
C GLY A 25 3.79 13.33 -13.19
N ASP A 26 2.56 12.84 -13.10
CA ASP A 26 1.89 12.61 -11.82
C ASP A 26 2.20 11.20 -11.32
N GLU A 27 2.78 11.08 -10.12
CA GLU A 27 3.19 9.81 -9.54
C GLU A 27 2.12 9.23 -8.62
N HIS A 28 1.78 7.97 -8.86
CA HIS A 28 0.83 7.19 -8.07
C HIS A 28 1.48 5.89 -7.61
N PHE A 29 1.19 5.49 -6.37
CA PHE A 29 1.79 4.32 -5.74
C PHE A 29 0.73 3.33 -5.27
N LEU A 30 0.91 2.06 -5.64
CA LEU A 30 0.38 0.92 -4.90
C LEU A 30 1.56 0.31 -4.15
N GLY A 31 1.47 0.16 -2.83
CA GLY A 31 2.60 -0.36 -2.06
C GLY A 31 3.63 0.70 -1.63
N LYS A 32 4.51 0.32 -0.70
CA LYS A 32 5.53 1.20 -0.12
C LYS A 32 6.91 0.88 -0.68
N TYR A 33 7.46 1.82 -1.45
CA TYR A 33 8.82 1.72 -1.98
C TYR A 33 9.85 1.82 -0.86
N SER A 34 10.92 1.04 -0.97
CA SER A 34 12.11 1.16 -0.13
C SER A 34 13.34 1.20 -1.01
N GLN A 35 14.38 1.93 -0.58
CA GLN A 35 15.66 1.98 -1.31
C GLN A 35 16.30 0.60 -1.52
N ASN A 36 15.98 -0.38 -0.66
CA ASN A 36 16.48 -1.74 -0.76
C ASN A 36 15.61 -2.64 -1.68
N ASP A 37 14.56 -2.09 -2.31
CA ASP A 37 13.77 -2.84 -3.28
C ASP A 37 14.50 -2.96 -4.62
N GLU A 38 14.39 -4.13 -5.23
CA GLU A 38 14.89 -4.36 -6.58
C GLU A 38 13.85 -3.87 -7.60
N LYS A 39 14.30 -3.11 -8.60
CA LYS A 39 13.47 -2.74 -9.74
C LYS A 39 13.30 -3.95 -10.64
N LEU A 40 12.11 -4.55 -10.62
CA LEU A 40 11.81 -5.77 -11.37
C LEU A 40 11.30 -5.50 -12.78
N PHE A 41 10.67 -4.34 -12.99
CA PHE A 41 10.15 -3.94 -14.30
C PHE A 41 10.17 -2.43 -14.45
N PHE A 42 10.45 -1.99 -15.67
CA PHE A 42 10.26 -0.62 -16.12
C PHE A 42 9.77 -0.60 -17.56
N GLY A 43 8.69 0.14 -17.82
CA GLY A 43 8.19 0.34 -19.17
C GLY A 43 7.42 1.64 -19.30
N THR A 44 7.56 2.28 -20.45
CA THR A 44 6.77 3.46 -20.81
C THR A 44 5.93 3.13 -22.03
N TYR A 45 4.64 3.47 -21.98
CA TYR A 45 3.68 3.16 -23.02
C TYR A 45 2.97 4.42 -23.49
N GLY A 46 2.92 4.63 -24.81
CA GLY A 46 2.07 5.66 -25.40
C GLY A 46 0.60 5.25 -25.35
N LEU A 47 -0.26 6.11 -24.80
CA LEU A 47 -1.68 5.83 -24.60
C LEU A 47 -2.55 6.21 -25.81
N LYS A 48 -2.01 6.99 -26.75
CA LYS A 48 -2.69 7.46 -27.97
C LYS A 48 -2.56 6.55 -29.19
N LYS A 49 -1.59 5.62 -29.19
CA LYS A 49 -1.37 4.68 -30.29
C LYS A 49 -1.97 3.32 -29.92
N GLU A 50 -2.73 2.73 -30.84
CA GLU A 50 -3.26 1.36 -30.75
C GLU A 50 -2.72 0.55 -31.95
N PRO A 51 -2.19 -0.68 -31.75
CA PRO A 51 -1.99 -1.38 -30.48
C PRO A 51 -0.81 -0.83 -29.68
N CYS A 52 -0.79 -1.08 -28.36
CA CYS A 52 0.39 -0.74 -27.56
C CYS A 52 1.52 -1.75 -27.82
N GLN A 53 2.76 -1.25 -27.82
CA GLN A 53 3.94 -2.08 -28.04
C GLN A 53 4.24 -2.92 -26.80
N GLN A 54 4.64 -4.17 -27.00
CA GLN A 54 5.14 -5.03 -25.93
C GLN A 54 6.48 -4.48 -25.42
N VAL A 55 6.61 -4.30 -24.11
CA VAL A 55 7.86 -3.84 -23.46
C VAL A 55 8.37 -4.96 -22.56
N GLN A 56 9.66 -5.28 -22.67
CA GLN A 56 10.32 -6.36 -21.89
C GLN A 56 9.54 -7.70 -21.94
N HIS A 57 9.00 -8.05 -23.11
CA HIS A 57 8.19 -9.25 -23.32
C HIS A 57 6.85 -9.31 -22.55
N TYR A 58 6.40 -8.23 -21.90
CA TYR A 58 5.07 -8.19 -21.26
C TYR A 58 4.03 -7.60 -22.20
N ARG A 59 3.04 -8.44 -22.55
CA ARG A 59 1.91 -8.03 -23.39
C ARG A 59 1.12 -6.95 -22.66
N CYS A 60 0.85 -5.86 -23.36
CA CYS A 60 -0.05 -4.83 -22.94
C CYS A 60 -1.31 -4.85 -23.82
N PHE A 61 -2.35 -4.19 -23.34
CA PHE A 61 -3.53 -3.87 -24.13
C PHE A 61 -3.90 -2.41 -23.88
N ASN A 62 -4.18 -1.67 -24.95
CA ASN A 62 -4.56 -0.27 -24.90
C ASN A 62 -5.81 -0.10 -25.78
N ASN A 63 -6.89 0.39 -25.18
CA ASN A 63 -8.10 0.80 -25.90
C ASN A 63 -8.49 2.22 -25.48
N LYS A 64 -9.60 2.79 -25.96
CA LYS A 64 -10.02 4.17 -25.61
C LYS A 64 -10.08 4.49 -24.11
N THR A 65 -10.44 3.54 -23.23
CA THR A 65 -10.75 3.81 -21.81
C THR A 65 -9.76 3.20 -20.84
N HIS A 66 -9.00 2.17 -21.24
CA HIS A 66 -8.14 1.40 -20.36
C HIS A 66 -6.81 1.09 -21.03
N PHE A 67 -5.77 1.13 -20.21
CA PHE A 67 -4.50 0.49 -20.47
C PHE A 67 -4.32 -0.67 -19.48
N THR A 68 -3.79 -1.79 -19.95
CA THR A 68 -3.46 -2.92 -19.09
C THR A 68 -2.10 -3.51 -19.44
N VAL A 69 -1.41 -4.03 -18.43
CA VAL A 69 -0.17 -4.80 -18.60
C VAL A 69 -0.20 -6.01 -17.68
N ASN A 70 0.15 -7.17 -18.22
CA ASN A 70 0.15 -8.42 -17.47
C ASN A 70 1.56 -8.76 -17.00
N TYR A 71 1.94 -8.26 -15.83
CA TYR A 71 3.26 -8.48 -15.26
C TYR A 71 3.34 -9.78 -14.43
N HIS A 72 4.42 -10.53 -14.63
CA HIS A 72 4.77 -11.73 -13.87
C HIS A 72 6.27 -11.71 -13.57
N ALA A 73 6.63 -11.55 -12.30
CA ALA A 73 7.99 -11.70 -11.82
C ALA A 73 8.39 -13.18 -11.72
N ASN A 74 9.69 -13.42 -11.62
CA ASN A 74 10.20 -14.72 -11.15
C ASN A 74 9.61 -15.03 -9.76
N LYS A 75 9.33 -16.31 -9.47
CA LYS A 75 8.75 -16.79 -8.20
C LYS A 75 9.59 -16.44 -6.97
N LYS A 76 10.83 -15.99 -7.14
CA LYS A 76 11.76 -15.54 -6.08
C LYS A 76 11.53 -14.10 -5.61
N PHE A 77 10.54 -13.39 -6.15
CA PHE A 77 10.27 -12.00 -5.79
C PHE A 77 8.84 -11.79 -5.30
N CYS A 78 8.71 -10.82 -4.41
CA CYS A 78 7.43 -10.31 -3.96
C CYS A 78 7.30 -8.84 -4.36
N ILE A 79 6.25 -8.50 -5.12
CA ILE A 79 5.93 -7.11 -5.49
C ILE A 79 5.66 -6.34 -4.20
N SER A 80 6.51 -5.36 -3.93
CA SER A 80 6.39 -4.45 -2.79
C SER A 80 5.76 -3.13 -3.19
N THR A 81 5.97 -2.69 -4.42
CA THR A 81 5.46 -1.41 -4.93
C THR A 81 5.26 -1.45 -6.43
N ILE A 82 4.22 -0.76 -6.86
CA ILE A 82 3.99 -0.41 -8.25
C ILE A 82 3.82 1.10 -8.30
N LYS A 83 4.74 1.75 -9.00
CA LYS A 83 4.70 3.18 -9.27
C LYS A 83 4.20 3.39 -10.69
N LEU A 84 3.18 4.22 -10.83
CA LEU A 84 2.67 4.69 -12.11
C LEU A 84 2.96 6.17 -12.22
N THR A 85 3.60 6.57 -13.30
CA THR A 85 3.79 7.98 -13.66
C THR A 85 2.92 8.27 -14.87
N SER A 86 1.91 9.13 -14.70
CA SER A 86 1.02 9.53 -15.79
C SER A 86 1.48 10.86 -16.40
N TYR A 87 1.47 10.95 -17.74
CA TYR A 87 1.94 12.13 -18.44
C TYR A 87 0.78 12.79 -19.19
N PRO A 88 0.34 14.01 -18.81
CA PRO A 88 -0.73 14.72 -19.49
C PRO A 88 -0.24 15.48 -20.73
N THR A 89 -1.16 15.88 -21.62
CA THR A 89 -0.88 16.77 -22.77
C THR A 89 -0.51 18.19 -22.36
N ILE A 90 -0.99 18.65 -21.20
CA ILE A 90 -0.79 20.01 -20.68
C ILE A 90 -0.45 19.87 -19.20
N ASN A 91 0.60 20.55 -18.75
CA ASN A 91 0.97 20.61 -17.34
C ASN A 91 -0.10 21.45 -16.60
N ARG A 92 -1.09 20.78 -16.02
CA ARG A 92 -2.10 21.39 -15.13
C ARG A 92 -2.09 20.60 -13.83
N ASP A 93 -2.26 21.28 -12.71
CA ASP A 93 -2.53 20.65 -11.42
C ASP A 93 -3.82 19.83 -11.54
N TRP A 94 -3.65 18.53 -11.80
CA TRP A 94 -4.75 17.64 -12.07
C TRP A 94 -4.98 16.74 -10.87
N SER A 95 -6.03 17.02 -10.09
CA SER A 95 -6.57 16.08 -9.11
C SER A 95 -7.50 15.06 -9.78
N SER A 96 -7.08 14.54 -10.94
CA SER A 96 -7.87 13.49 -11.58
C SER A 96 -7.84 12.25 -10.70
N ARG A 97 -9.03 11.71 -10.43
CA ARG A 97 -9.22 10.46 -9.68
C ARG A 97 -8.68 9.31 -10.53
N LEU A 98 -7.36 9.16 -10.55
CA LEU A 98 -6.69 8.14 -11.32
C LEU A 98 -6.97 6.79 -10.71
N ARG A 99 -7.60 5.93 -11.50
CA ARG A 99 -7.93 4.58 -11.09
C ARG A 99 -6.87 3.63 -11.62
N PHE A 100 -6.12 3.09 -10.68
CA PHE A 100 -4.99 2.22 -10.93
C PHE A 100 -4.96 1.10 -9.90
N TYR A 101 -5.02 -0.16 -10.35
CA TYR A 101 -5.12 -1.34 -9.49
C TYR A 101 -4.60 -2.59 -10.19
N CYS A 102 -4.30 -3.65 -9.42
CA CYS A 102 -4.12 -4.99 -9.96
C CYS A 102 -5.46 -5.74 -9.97
N GLN A 103 -6.00 -6.05 -11.14
CA GLN A 103 -7.21 -6.87 -11.24
C GLN A 103 -6.95 -8.33 -10.81
N LYS A 104 -5.71 -8.80 -10.93
CA LYS A 104 -5.25 -10.11 -10.42
C LYS A 104 -3.85 -9.96 -9.84
N GLY A 105 -3.59 -10.62 -8.71
CA GLY A 105 -2.29 -10.53 -8.03
C GLY A 105 -2.23 -9.31 -7.13
N GLY A 106 -1.13 -8.55 -7.19
CA GLY A 106 -0.96 -7.31 -6.42
C GLY A 106 0.22 -7.32 -5.47
N ILE A 107 0.20 -6.38 -4.53
CA ILE A 107 1.21 -6.29 -3.44
C ILE A 107 1.22 -7.60 -2.64
N GLY A 108 2.40 -8.10 -2.29
CA GLY A 108 2.50 -9.39 -1.57
C GLY A 108 2.38 -10.61 -2.49
N THR A 109 2.46 -10.43 -3.81
CA THR A 109 2.47 -11.50 -4.81
C THR A 109 3.60 -11.32 -5.81
N ASN A 110 3.83 -12.27 -6.71
CA ASN A 110 4.84 -12.16 -7.77
C ASN A 110 4.24 -11.77 -9.13
N LYS A 111 2.97 -11.35 -9.20
CA LYS A 111 2.30 -11.00 -10.45
C LYS A 111 1.30 -9.88 -10.26
N CYS A 112 1.05 -9.10 -11.30
CA CYS A 112 0.00 -8.11 -11.30
C CYS A 112 -0.56 -7.98 -12.71
N PHE A 113 -1.86 -8.28 -12.88
CA PHE A 113 -2.59 -7.85 -14.05
C PHE A 113 -3.06 -6.42 -13.80
N LEU A 114 -2.21 -5.49 -14.21
CA LEU A 114 -2.34 -4.08 -13.90
C LEU A 114 -3.35 -3.43 -14.83
N VAL A 115 -4.28 -2.67 -14.26
CA VAL A 115 -5.29 -1.93 -14.99
C VAL A 115 -5.17 -0.46 -14.63
N PHE A 116 -5.13 0.37 -15.66
CA PHE A 116 -5.10 1.81 -15.58
C PHE A 116 -6.28 2.37 -16.38
N GLU A 117 -7.19 3.07 -15.71
CA GLU A 117 -8.28 3.79 -16.35
C GLU A 117 -7.73 5.11 -16.91
N LYS A 118 -7.86 5.29 -18.23
CA LYS A 118 -7.29 6.44 -18.93
C LYS A 118 -8.21 7.63 -18.87
N SER A 119 -7.61 8.82 -18.76
CA SER A 119 -8.27 10.06 -19.13
C SER A 119 -7.96 10.45 -20.58
N LYS A 120 -8.73 11.39 -21.15
CA LYS A 120 -8.54 11.87 -22.54
C LYS A 120 -7.24 12.68 -22.70
N GLU A 121 -6.78 13.26 -21.62
CA GLU A 121 -5.66 14.20 -21.51
C GLU A 121 -4.32 13.47 -21.42
N GLN A 122 -4.33 12.17 -21.09
CA GLN A 122 -3.10 11.40 -20.87
C GLN A 122 -2.53 10.88 -22.19
N ILE A 123 -1.24 11.12 -22.40
CA ILE A 123 -0.53 10.74 -23.62
C ILE A 123 0.34 9.51 -23.44
N ALA A 124 0.86 9.30 -22.24
CA ALA A 124 1.75 8.21 -21.91
C ALA A 124 1.63 7.81 -20.44
N VAL A 125 2.07 6.60 -20.15
CA VAL A 125 2.20 6.08 -18.79
C VAL A 125 3.54 5.39 -18.62
N GLY A 126 4.26 5.74 -17.57
CA GLY A 126 5.44 5.02 -17.07
C GLY A 126 5.02 4.08 -15.95
N ILE A 127 5.51 2.85 -15.97
CA ILE A 127 5.23 1.86 -14.93
C ILE A 127 6.57 1.33 -14.44
N GLU A 128 6.76 1.42 -13.13
CA GLU A 128 7.87 0.80 -12.41
C GLU A 128 7.32 -0.18 -11.38
N ILE A 129 7.83 -1.41 -11.39
CA ILE A 129 7.47 -2.42 -10.39
C ILE A 129 8.72 -2.76 -9.61
N TYR A 130 8.58 -2.69 -8.30
CA TYR A 130 9.63 -2.96 -7.33
C TYR A 130 9.25 -4.19 -6.50
N GLY A 131 10.25 -4.91 -6.02
CA GLY A 131 10.00 -6.03 -5.13
C GLY A 131 11.17 -6.45 -4.27
N ILE A 132 10.84 -7.27 -3.28
CA ILE A 132 11.79 -7.83 -2.32
C ILE A 132 12.17 -9.24 -2.78
N PRO A 133 13.46 -9.57 -2.88
CA PRO A 133 13.91 -10.94 -3.11
C PRO A 133 13.55 -11.80 -1.90
N THR A 134 12.69 -12.80 -2.08
CA THR A 134 12.27 -13.68 -0.98
C THR A 134 11.70 -15.01 -1.47
N LYS A 135 11.91 -16.06 -0.67
CA LYS A 135 11.21 -17.35 -0.82
C LYS A 135 9.77 -17.29 -0.30
N GLN A 136 9.51 -16.44 0.70
CA GLN A 136 8.20 -16.25 1.32
C GLN A 136 7.88 -14.76 1.42
N CYS A 137 6.84 -14.31 0.71
CA CYS A 137 6.33 -12.95 0.77
C CYS A 137 5.94 -12.56 2.20
N SER A 138 6.79 -11.75 2.84
CA SER A 138 6.60 -11.18 4.17
C SER A 138 7.12 -9.75 4.15
N PHE A 139 6.32 -8.83 4.66
CA PHE A 139 6.73 -7.43 4.82
C PHE A 139 6.82 -7.01 6.28
N LYS A 140 6.66 -7.95 7.22
CA LYS A 140 6.65 -7.69 8.66
C LYS A 140 7.81 -6.80 9.09
N ASN A 141 9.05 -7.20 8.82
CA ASN A 141 10.23 -6.44 9.24
C ASN A 141 10.30 -5.04 8.62
N ARG A 142 9.82 -4.87 7.37
CA ARG A 142 9.77 -3.55 6.71
C ARG A 142 8.84 -2.58 7.45
N TYR A 143 7.72 -3.08 7.95
CA TYR A 143 6.67 -2.25 8.53
C TYR A 143 6.72 -2.15 10.05
N THR A 144 7.42 -3.06 10.73
CA THR A 144 7.77 -2.88 12.14
C THR A 144 8.99 -2.00 12.32
N GLY A 145 9.95 -2.06 11.39
CA GLY A 145 11.22 -1.36 11.51
C GLY A 145 12.04 -1.84 12.71
N ASN A 146 13.02 -1.01 13.09
CA ASN A 146 13.89 -1.27 14.25
C ASN A 146 13.34 -0.72 15.56
N ASP A 147 12.41 0.24 15.48
CA ASP A 147 11.78 0.88 16.64
C ASP A 147 10.25 0.86 16.51
N PRO A 148 9.63 -0.32 16.68
CA PRO A 148 8.19 -0.47 16.55
C PRO A 148 7.42 0.20 17.69
N GLN A 149 8.06 0.63 18.77
CA GLN A 149 7.38 1.31 19.88
C GLN A 149 7.16 2.78 19.58
N HIS A 150 8.10 3.44 18.91
CA HIS A 150 8.02 4.89 18.65
C HIS A 150 7.70 5.23 17.19
N ILE A 151 7.86 4.30 16.25
CA ILE A 151 7.66 4.54 14.82
C ILE A 151 6.57 3.63 14.25
N ASP A 152 5.69 4.24 13.45
CA ASP A 152 4.56 3.62 12.79
C ASP A 152 4.95 2.98 11.44
N ALA A 153 4.06 2.22 10.79
CA ALA A 153 4.43 1.53 9.54
C ALA A 153 4.65 2.49 8.34
N TYR A 154 4.22 3.75 8.44
CA TYR A 154 4.56 4.79 7.47
C TYR A 154 5.99 5.30 7.64
N GLY A 155 6.65 4.98 8.76
CA GLY A 155 7.94 5.54 9.15
C GLY A 155 7.82 6.90 9.84
N LEU A 156 6.65 7.20 10.39
CA LEU A 156 6.39 8.43 11.15
C LEU A 156 6.43 8.13 12.65
N PRO A 157 6.93 9.05 13.47
CA PRO A 157 6.89 8.88 14.91
C PRO A 157 5.44 8.92 15.40
N TYR A 158 5.12 8.14 16.43
CA TYR A 158 3.90 8.35 17.20
C TYR A 158 3.97 9.71 17.89
N ILE A 159 2.86 10.44 17.85
CA ILE A 159 2.71 11.73 18.51
C ILE A 159 1.79 11.49 19.68
N PHE A 160 2.21 11.92 20.87
CA PHE A 160 1.42 11.82 22.09
C PHE A 160 1.01 13.22 22.54
N ASP A 161 -0.20 13.30 23.09
CA ASP A 161 -0.70 14.51 23.71
C ASP A 161 0.00 14.73 25.04
N LYS A 162 0.49 15.94 25.29
CA LYS A 162 1.25 16.25 26.51
C LYS A 162 0.37 16.28 27.77
N GLU A 163 -0.93 16.49 27.62
CA GLU A 163 -1.84 16.61 28.76
C GLU A 163 -2.25 15.24 29.31
N ASP A 164 -2.43 14.25 28.44
CA ASP A 164 -2.94 12.94 28.84
C ASP A 164 -2.15 11.72 28.35
N GLY A 165 -1.04 11.91 27.63
CA GLY A 165 -0.13 10.83 27.22
C GLY A 165 -0.72 9.86 26.20
N TRP A 166 -1.89 10.17 25.61
CA TRP A 166 -2.51 9.35 24.57
C TRP A 166 -2.03 9.75 23.19
N ASN A 167 -1.98 8.78 22.29
CA ASN A 167 -1.62 9.06 20.91
C ASN A 167 -2.62 10.07 20.30
N SER A 168 -2.03 11.07 19.66
CA SER A 168 -2.74 12.09 18.92
C SER A 168 -2.92 11.67 17.46
N GLU A 169 -3.86 12.35 16.81
CA GLU A 169 -4.09 12.19 15.38
C GLU A 169 -2.82 12.55 14.59
N ARG A 170 -2.43 11.73 13.61
CA ARG A 170 -1.20 11.96 12.83
C ARG A 170 -1.29 13.25 12.02
N ILE A 171 -0.19 13.99 11.91
CA ILE A 171 -0.07 15.20 11.08
C ILE A 171 0.69 14.84 9.79
N GLY A 172 0.37 15.51 8.67
CA GLY A 172 1.11 15.33 7.41
C GLY A 172 0.82 14.01 6.67
N VAL A 173 -0.26 13.32 7.02
CA VAL A 173 -0.76 12.12 6.32
C VAL A 173 -2.17 12.39 5.82
N HIS A 174 -2.49 11.90 4.62
CA HIS A 174 -3.84 12.05 4.07
C HIS A 174 -4.84 11.26 4.91
N LYS A 175 -6.03 11.84 5.14
CA LYS A 175 -7.05 11.29 6.03
C LYS A 175 -8.37 11.14 5.31
N ILE A 176 -9.03 10.02 5.55
CA ILE A 176 -10.36 9.71 5.03
C ILE A 176 -11.25 9.47 6.25
N LYS A 177 -12.36 10.21 6.34
CA LYS A 177 -13.39 9.99 7.37
C LYS A 177 -14.56 9.25 6.76
N ARG A 178 -14.94 8.10 7.35
CA ARG A 178 -16.14 7.35 6.94
C ARG A 178 -17.35 7.75 7.78
N LEU A 179 -17.16 7.77 9.09
CA LEU A 179 -18.11 8.25 10.10
C LEU A 179 -17.45 9.36 10.93
N SER A 180 -18.19 9.97 11.86
CA SER A 180 -17.67 11.02 12.75
C SER A 180 -16.46 10.56 13.58
N SER A 181 -16.43 9.28 13.97
CA SER A 181 -15.40 8.69 14.84
C SER A 181 -14.31 7.89 14.10
N GLU A 182 -14.53 7.51 12.84
CA GLU A 182 -13.58 6.66 12.11
C GLU A 182 -12.66 7.47 11.21
N ILE A 183 -11.38 7.54 11.60
CA ILE A 183 -10.31 8.19 10.83
C ILE A 183 -9.40 7.13 10.25
N PHE A 184 -9.30 7.14 8.92
CA PHE A 184 -8.38 6.29 8.17
C PHE A 184 -7.23 7.12 7.63
N TYR A 185 -6.02 6.61 7.76
CA TYR A 185 -4.83 7.26 7.20
C TYR A 185 -4.43 6.57 5.91
N TYR A 186 -3.89 7.33 4.97
CA TYR A 186 -3.40 6.84 3.68
C TYR A 186 -2.09 7.50 3.29
N LYS A 187 -1.09 6.69 2.95
CA LYS A 187 0.19 7.15 2.39
C LYS A 187 0.79 6.05 1.53
N ASN A 188 1.13 6.38 0.28
CA ASN A 188 1.80 5.47 -0.65
C ASN A 188 1.11 4.09 -0.74
N GLY A 189 -0.21 4.07 -0.99
CA GLY A 189 -0.97 2.83 -1.10
C GLY A 189 -1.27 2.09 0.21
N LEU A 190 -0.57 2.40 1.31
CA LEU A 190 -0.77 1.78 2.62
C LEU A 190 -1.87 2.52 3.38
N PHE A 191 -2.89 1.78 3.79
CA PHE A 191 -3.99 2.27 4.63
C PHE A 191 -3.76 1.89 6.09
N ASN A 192 -4.33 2.68 6.99
CA ASN A 192 -4.28 2.42 8.41
C ASN A 192 -5.58 2.80 9.11
N THR A 193 -5.93 2.01 10.11
CA THR A 193 -6.90 2.35 11.16
C THR A 193 -6.32 1.93 12.51
N GLN A 194 -6.73 2.62 13.55
CA GLN A 194 -6.33 2.35 14.92
C GLN A 194 -7.52 1.75 15.67
N VAL A 195 -7.29 0.69 16.44
CA VAL A 195 -8.30 0.13 17.33
C VAL A 195 -7.86 0.47 18.75
N THR A 196 -8.65 1.32 19.42
CA THR A 196 -8.34 2.02 20.70
C THR A 196 -7.27 3.13 20.57
N TYR A 197 -6.82 3.69 21.69
CA TYR A 197 -5.72 4.66 21.79
C TYR A 197 -4.46 3.98 22.33
N LEU A 198 -3.29 4.39 21.83
CA LEU A 198 -1.96 4.01 22.31
C LEU A 198 -1.53 4.98 23.41
N ALA A 199 -1.08 4.46 24.55
CA ALA A 199 -0.41 5.24 25.61
C ALA A 199 1.10 5.22 25.44
N GLU A 200 1.78 6.22 26.00
CA GLU A 200 3.25 6.26 26.07
C GLU A 200 3.87 5.05 26.79
N ASP A 201 3.19 4.48 27.78
CA ASP A 201 3.67 3.35 28.58
C ASP A 201 3.35 1.97 27.98
N ASP A 202 2.61 1.93 26.87
CA ASP A 202 2.32 0.68 26.18
C ASP A 202 3.59 0.07 25.57
N SER A 203 3.71 -1.25 25.69
CA SER A 203 4.82 -2.01 25.15
C SER A 203 4.46 -2.68 23.83
N PHE A 204 5.29 -2.50 22.80
CA PHE A 204 5.16 -3.31 21.60
C PHE A 204 5.43 -4.78 21.92
N THR A 205 4.44 -5.64 21.66
CA THR A 205 4.55 -7.08 21.93
C THR A 205 4.92 -7.86 20.68
N GLU A 206 4.14 -7.66 19.61
CA GLU A 206 4.36 -8.39 18.37
C GLU A 206 3.72 -7.70 17.17
N ALA A 207 4.09 -8.17 15.98
CA ALA A 207 3.35 -7.86 14.77
C ALA A 207 2.87 -9.15 14.09
N ARG A 208 1.59 -9.17 13.71
CA ARG A 208 0.95 -10.26 13.00
C ARG A 208 0.74 -9.85 11.56
N GLU A 209 1.14 -10.70 10.62
CA GLU A 209 0.89 -10.46 9.20
C GLU A 209 -0.05 -11.50 8.59
N VAL A 210 -0.89 -11.04 7.67
CA VAL A 210 -1.74 -11.89 6.85
C VAL A 210 -1.41 -11.62 5.39
N SER A 211 -0.74 -12.57 4.75
CA SER A 211 -0.32 -12.46 3.36
C SER A 211 -1.45 -12.75 2.38
N PHE A 212 -1.28 -12.28 1.14
CA PHE A 212 -2.21 -12.50 0.03
C PHE A 212 -2.71 -13.94 -0.06
N LYS A 213 -1.82 -14.94 0.08
CA LYS A 213 -2.19 -16.37 -0.02
C LYS A 213 -3.31 -16.77 0.95
N LYS A 214 -3.36 -16.16 2.15
CA LYS A 214 -4.34 -16.48 3.19
C LYS A 214 -5.69 -15.76 2.98
N ILE A 215 -5.71 -14.62 2.28
CA ILE A 215 -6.87 -13.73 2.14
C ILE A 215 -7.37 -13.55 0.71
N ASN A 216 -6.70 -14.16 -0.26
CA ASN A 216 -7.08 -14.06 -1.67
C ASN A 216 -8.56 -14.41 -1.87
N LYS A 217 -9.32 -13.47 -2.45
CA LYS A 217 -10.78 -13.54 -2.70
C LYS A 217 -11.66 -13.69 -1.44
N LYS A 218 -11.13 -13.49 -0.24
CA LYS A 218 -11.94 -13.48 0.98
C LYS A 218 -12.52 -12.08 1.18
N LYS A 219 -13.84 -12.01 1.23
CA LYS A 219 -14.56 -10.80 1.67
C LYS A 219 -14.59 -10.65 3.18
N LYS A 220 -14.40 -11.76 3.90
CA LYS A 220 -14.33 -11.79 5.35
C LYS A 220 -13.24 -12.74 5.80
N PHE A 221 -12.36 -12.29 6.67
CA PHE A 221 -11.35 -13.13 7.32
C PHE A 221 -11.04 -12.60 8.71
N SER A 222 -10.42 -13.45 9.51
CA SER A 222 -10.08 -13.12 10.88
C SER A 222 -8.62 -13.34 11.21
N LEU A 223 -8.17 -12.64 12.24
CA LEU A 223 -6.86 -12.79 12.84
C LEU A 223 -7.02 -12.97 14.34
N SER A 224 -6.58 -14.12 14.83
CA SER A 224 -6.53 -14.41 16.26
C SER A 224 -5.28 -13.76 16.89
N ILE A 225 -5.48 -13.03 17.99
CA ILE A 225 -4.44 -12.31 18.73
C ILE A 225 -4.52 -12.78 20.19
N SER A 226 -3.37 -13.15 20.77
CA SER A 226 -3.29 -13.51 22.19
C SER A 226 -3.60 -12.29 23.05
N ASN A 227 -4.37 -12.49 24.11
CA ASN A 227 -4.77 -11.44 25.05
C ASN A 227 -4.66 -11.96 26.49
N GLU A 228 -3.48 -12.44 26.87
CA GLU A 228 -3.23 -13.02 28.19
C GLU A 228 -1.86 -12.62 28.73
N GLY A 229 -1.78 -12.37 30.05
CA GLY A 229 -0.56 -12.02 30.75
C GLY A 229 0.14 -10.80 30.15
N LYS A 230 1.42 -10.95 29.79
CA LYS A 230 2.23 -9.89 29.16
C LYS A 230 1.78 -9.50 27.75
N ASN A 231 0.92 -10.30 27.11
CA ASN A 231 0.39 -10.04 25.77
C ASN A 231 -1.01 -9.41 25.82
N ARG A 232 -1.46 -8.92 26.98
CA ARG A 232 -2.77 -8.29 27.12
C ARG A 232 -2.87 -7.08 26.19
N ILE A 233 -3.77 -7.14 25.22
CA ILE A 233 -3.91 -6.15 24.15
C ILE A 233 -4.40 -4.84 24.79
N SER A 234 -3.65 -3.77 24.56
CA SER A 234 -4.06 -2.41 24.94
C SER A 234 -4.39 -1.57 23.71
N PHE A 235 -3.67 -1.80 22.60
CA PHE A 235 -3.84 -1.08 21.33
C PHE A 235 -3.45 -1.93 20.12
N LEU A 236 -4.18 -1.74 19.01
CA LEU A 236 -3.84 -2.31 17.71
C LEU A 236 -3.65 -1.22 16.65
N ASP A 237 -2.49 -1.22 16.00
CA ASP A 237 -2.22 -0.40 14.81
C ASP A 237 -2.36 -1.29 13.57
N VAL A 238 -3.46 -1.11 12.82
CA VAL A 238 -3.86 -2.02 11.76
C VAL A 238 -3.57 -1.39 10.40
N TYR A 239 -2.68 -2.02 9.64
CA TYR A 239 -2.23 -1.56 8.33
C TYR A 239 -2.60 -2.56 7.23
N TRP A 240 -2.98 -2.07 6.05
CA TRP A 240 -3.25 -2.94 4.91
C TRP A 240 -3.03 -2.29 3.55
N PHE A 241 -2.85 -3.13 2.54
CA PHE A 241 -2.93 -2.73 1.15
C PHE A 241 -4.29 -3.13 0.58
N GLN A 242 -4.99 -2.17 0.01
CA GLN A 242 -6.27 -2.37 -0.66
C GLN A 242 -6.16 -1.95 -2.12
N GLU A 243 -6.61 -2.83 -2.99
CA GLU A 243 -6.70 -2.57 -4.42
C GLU A 243 -8.17 -2.33 -4.76
N SER A 244 -8.48 -1.12 -5.26
CA SER A 244 -9.84 -0.69 -5.53
C SER A 244 -10.07 -0.41 -7.00
N MET A 245 -11.18 -0.92 -7.51
CA MET A 245 -11.75 -0.54 -8.80
C MET A 245 -12.66 0.70 -8.68
N LYS A 246 -12.71 1.39 -7.54
CA LYS A 246 -13.59 2.55 -7.31
C LYS A 246 -12.76 3.83 -7.23
N SER A 247 -13.40 4.96 -7.53
CA SER A 247 -12.76 6.28 -7.41
C SER A 247 -12.73 6.78 -5.96
N LYS A 248 -13.63 6.23 -5.13
CA LYS A 248 -13.61 6.28 -3.68
C LYS A 248 -13.62 4.83 -3.18
N PRO A 249 -12.51 4.33 -2.59
CA PRO A 249 -12.45 2.95 -2.12
C PRO A 249 -13.41 2.72 -0.96
N MET A 250 -14.07 1.56 -0.95
CA MET A 250 -14.82 1.08 0.21
C MET A 250 -13.86 0.49 1.23
N LEU A 251 -13.60 1.24 2.30
CA LEU A 251 -12.70 0.81 3.36
C LEU A 251 -13.33 -0.37 4.13
N PRO A 252 -12.53 -1.34 4.60
CA PRO A 252 -13.02 -2.48 5.37
C PRO A 252 -13.68 -2.02 6.67
N TYR A 253 -14.59 -2.82 7.18
CA TYR A 253 -15.02 -2.77 8.57
C TYR A 253 -14.12 -3.71 9.37
N ILE A 254 -13.34 -3.14 10.29
CA ILE A 254 -12.34 -3.86 11.10
C ILE A 254 -12.76 -3.75 12.56
N TYR A 255 -13.05 -4.88 13.20
CA TYR A 255 -13.67 -4.91 14.52
C TYR A 255 -13.35 -6.22 15.25
N TYR A 256 -13.47 -6.24 16.57
CA TYR A 256 -13.36 -7.47 17.33
C TYR A 256 -14.61 -8.35 17.15
N ASN A 257 -14.43 -9.66 17.09
CA ASN A 257 -15.55 -10.59 17.14
C ASN A 257 -16.10 -10.65 18.57
N GLY A 258 -17.12 -9.82 18.85
CA GLY A 258 -17.59 -9.57 20.21
C GLY A 258 -16.70 -8.57 20.95
N GLU A 259 -16.74 -8.60 22.28
CA GLU A 259 -15.92 -7.73 23.11
C GLU A 259 -14.57 -8.41 23.43
N CYS A 260 -13.48 -7.63 23.39
CA CYS A 260 -12.14 -8.07 23.76
C CYS A 260 -11.79 -7.54 25.15
N HIS A 261 -12.18 -8.29 26.19
CA HIS A 261 -11.91 -7.98 27.60
C HIS A 261 -10.64 -8.65 28.09
N ALA A 262 -10.08 -8.21 29.22
CA ALA A 262 -8.89 -8.86 29.79
C ALA A 262 -9.11 -10.33 30.21
N SER A 263 -10.37 -10.77 30.37
CA SER A 263 -10.74 -12.16 30.65
C SER A 263 -10.67 -13.05 29.40
N ASN A 264 -10.76 -12.48 28.21
CA ASN A 264 -10.63 -13.23 26.96
C ASN A 264 -9.15 -13.51 26.70
N LYS A 265 -8.70 -14.77 26.84
CA LYS A 265 -7.30 -15.17 26.55
C LYS A 265 -6.87 -14.93 25.10
N THR A 266 -7.84 -14.77 24.21
CA THR A 266 -7.63 -14.56 22.79
C THR A 266 -8.74 -13.67 22.27
N CYS A 267 -8.38 -12.68 21.47
CA CYS A 267 -9.32 -11.83 20.76
C CYS A 267 -9.20 -12.07 19.26
N GLU A 268 -10.33 -12.11 18.58
CA GLU A 268 -10.38 -12.30 17.14
C GLU A 268 -10.70 -10.97 16.46
N LEU A 269 -9.78 -10.49 15.63
CA LEU A 269 -9.97 -9.29 14.82
C LEU A 269 -10.53 -9.68 13.45
N ILE A 270 -11.72 -9.20 13.15
CA ILE A 270 -12.43 -9.44 11.89
C ILE A 270 -12.11 -8.34 10.90
N PHE A 271 -11.82 -8.74 9.67
CA PHE A 271 -11.73 -7.88 8.50
C PHE A 271 -12.89 -8.22 7.57
N ASP A 272 -13.86 -7.32 7.47
CA ASP A 272 -15.01 -7.42 6.58
C ASP A 272 -14.88 -6.38 5.46
N THR A 273 -14.82 -6.82 4.21
CA THR A 273 -14.45 -5.97 3.08
C THR A 273 -15.19 -6.33 1.81
N ASP A 274 -15.66 -5.30 1.10
CA ASP A 274 -16.19 -5.43 -0.25
C ASP A 274 -15.12 -5.37 -1.33
N GLU A 275 -13.93 -4.87 -0.98
CA GLU A 275 -12.81 -4.68 -1.88
C GLU A 275 -11.61 -5.54 -1.48
N GLN A 276 -10.77 -5.87 -2.45
CA GLN A 276 -9.70 -6.83 -2.24
C GLN A 276 -8.57 -6.22 -1.40
N ILE A 277 -8.31 -6.84 -0.26
CA ILE A 277 -7.09 -6.62 0.53
C ILE A 277 -6.04 -7.62 0.09
N THR A 278 -4.82 -7.15 -0.16
CA THR A 278 -3.72 -8.00 -0.64
C THR A 278 -2.72 -8.33 0.45
N TYR A 279 -2.67 -7.55 1.52
CA TYR A 279 -1.82 -7.77 2.68
C TYR A 279 -2.34 -7.00 3.88
N VAL A 280 -2.20 -7.60 5.07
CA VAL A 280 -2.49 -6.96 6.37
C VAL A 280 -1.30 -7.13 7.30
N LEU A 281 -1.02 -6.09 8.08
CA LEU A 281 -0.15 -6.11 9.24
C LEU A 281 -0.87 -5.49 10.43
N VAL A 282 -0.85 -6.18 11.57
CA VAL A 282 -1.35 -5.66 12.84
C VAL A 282 -0.19 -5.57 13.81
N LYS A 283 0.16 -4.36 14.26
CA LYS A 283 1.06 -4.17 15.41
C LYS A 283 0.23 -4.28 16.69
N VAL A 284 0.67 -5.13 17.60
CA VAL A 284 0.01 -5.41 18.88
C VAL A 284 0.83 -4.78 19.99
N PHE A 285 0.17 -3.89 20.73
CA PHE A 285 0.72 -3.28 21.92
C PHE A 285 0.01 -3.83 23.14
N SER A 286 0.76 -3.98 24.23
CA SER A 286 0.26 -4.49 25.49
C SER A 286 0.51 -3.55 26.63
N ASN A 287 -0.40 -3.61 27.59
CA ASN A 287 -0.23 -3.03 28.90
C ASN A 287 -1.04 -3.86 29.89
N PRO A 288 -0.37 -4.61 30.78
CA PRO A 288 -1.03 -5.49 31.76
C PRO A 288 -1.93 -4.73 32.74
N GLY A 289 -1.69 -3.43 32.96
CA GLY A 289 -2.42 -2.60 33.90
C GLY A 289 -3.80 -2.15 33.42
N TYR A 290 -4.13 -2.35 32.13
CA TYR A 290 -5.43 -1.97 31.57
C TYR A 290 -6.35 -3.17 31.36
N ASP A 291 -7.65 -2.94 31.47
CA ASP A 291 -8.70 -3.92 31.20
C ASP A 291 -9.64 -3.41 30.08
N GLY A 292 -9.47 -3.95 28.88
CA GLY A 292 -10.40 -3.75 27.76
C GLY A 292 -10.13 -2.55 26.86
N SER A 293 -11.14 -2.19 26.06
CA SER A 293 -11.07 -1.16 25.02
C SER A 293 -10.94 0.24 25.62
N ARG A 294 -9.83 0.92 25.31
CA ARG A 294 -9.59 2.29 25.76
C ARG A 294 -10.22 3.29 24.80
N LEU A 295 -11.06 4.17 25.34
CA LEU A 295 -11.57 5.36 24.66
C LEU A 295 -11.09 6.59 25.43
N ARG A 296 -10.64 7.61 24.69
CA ARG A 296 -10.28 8.89 25.29
C ARG A 296 -11.56 9.59 25.75
N GLU A 297 -11.58 10.16 26.94
CA GLU A 297 -12.79 10.73 27.57
C GLU A 297 -13.52 11.74 26.66
N LYS A 298 -12.77 12.59 25.97
CA LYS A 298 -13.30 13.55 24.99
C LYS A 298 -14.00 12.94 23.78
N ASP A 299 -13.70 11.68 23.48
CA ASP A 299 -14.27 10.92 22.37
C ASP A 299 -15.42 10.00 22.84
N VAL A 300 -15.58 9.79 24.15
CA VAL A 300 -16.79 9.19 24.75
C VAL A 300 -17.96 10.18 24.73
N LEU A 301 -17.68 11.47 24.96
CA LEU A 301 -18.67 12.56 24.99
C LEU A 301 -19.15 13.04 23.60
N ARG A 302 -18.65 12.42 22.52
CA ARG A 302 -19.04 12.72 21.12
C ARG A 302 -20.00 11.70 20.51
N ASN A 303 -20.44 10.71 21.29
CA ASN A 303 -21.50 9.77 20.91
C ASN A 303 -22.87 10.24 21.41
#